data_AF-A0A5J4YFT9-F1
#
_entry.id   AF-A0A5J4YFT9-F1
#
_cell.length_a   1.000
_cell.length_b   1.000
_cell.length_c   1.000
_cell.angle_alpha   90.00
_cell.angle_beta   90.00
_cell.angle_gamma   90.00
#
_symmetry.space_group_name_H-M   'P 1'
#
loop_
_entity.id
_entity.type
_entity.pdbx_description
1 polymer ?
#
loop_
_entity_poly.entity_id
_entity_poly.type
_entity_poly.pdbx_seq_one_letter_code
_entity_poly.pdbx_strand_id
1 'polypeptide(L)'
;MGLRGCSLHSACPQIRTRSAAAPLWVSRTQSPHTPNRRRANLARLCSSQRDTNNKSAVKASAATASPSRVKSPDQDSFILSTVSEIDKDDSNALADRISHQSGPAASSTTSDDSSGSQFWQELLSSPEPEMFGHRAKSASDAAVLRRKGHLKEQDKMIEFLLAMHHTHTSEEAMQKMERWIMEHRQEPRHSRLRKMVPSIGSFFTPLKLVEAFSEFDQFFALSRRKYVPPNFAEIRHILNIAQVHSSAAGLKLITFDADGTLYADGAHMEHDSKMIGHIINLMRSNVHVAIVTAAGYPGQADKFEQRVAGLTATFRKLRLPQHIMDRQASRKRDIYSSRRCQHTARNQFADATFHIMGGECNYLLRLSPTTKQLEFVPDHEWKTPCMQAWREEDIKYVLKEAEKLLLDTAYRLRLPVKHIIRKERAVGLIPGAPTIYEVLEELAITVQQQLVDAPLPFCAFNGGGDVFVDVGNKSLGLEALMQYLKFTPSQGLHVGDRFTESGNDSATRDCCSILWVANPEETDFLVSMLLKDIRASRAQPYIE
;
A
#
# COMPACT_ATOMS: atom_id res chain seq x y z
N MET A 1 58.29 -24.15 10.83
CA MET A 1 59.62 -23.92 11.47
C MET A 1 59.86 -22.42 11.45
N GLY A 2 60.40 -21.73 12.46
CA GLY A 2 60.79 -22.15 13.82
C GLY A 2 62.02 -21.35 14.31
N LEU A 3 62.00 -20.83 15.55
CA LEU A 3 63.02 -19.95 16.18
C LEU A 3 63.01 -18.50 15.61
N ARG A 4 63.16 -17.38 16.35
CA ARG A 4 63.96 -16.95 17.52
C ARG A 4 65.47 -16.77 17.19
N GLY A 5 66.14 -15.64 17.47
CA GLY A 5 65.72 -14.34 18.05
C GLY A 5 66.93 -13.44 18.41
N CYS A 6 66.69 -12.28 19.06
CA CYS A 6 67.69 -11.35 19.65
C CYS A 6 68.61 -10.55 18.68
N SER A 7 69.35 -9.51 19.08
CA SER A 7 69.04 -8.25 19.83
C SER A 7 70.29 -7.33 19.86
N LEU A 8 70.19 -6.10 20.44
CA LEU A 8 71.28 -5.10 20.66
C LEU A 8 71.73 -4.31 19.40
N HIS A 9 72.24 -3.07 19.45
CA HIS A 9 72.65 -2.21 20.58
C HIS A 9 72.37 -0.69 20.34
N SER A 10 72.44 0.07 21.43
CA SER A 10 72.16 1.51 21.69
C SER A 10 72.91 2.61 20.91
N ALA A 11 72.29 3.80 20.76
CA ALA A 11 72.85 5.13 21.17
C ALA A 11 71.83 6.31 21.01
N CYS A 12 71.97 7.38 21.81
CA CYS A 12 71.17 8.64 21.75
C CYS A 12 71.93 9.82 22.39
N PRO A 13 71.83 11.07 21.86
CA PRO A 13 71.29 12.22 22.62
C PRO A 13 70.31 13.09 21.77
N GLN A 14 69.24 13.73 22.29
CA GLN A 14 69.13 14.84 23.27
C GLN A 14 69.68 16.21 22.75
N ILE A 15 69.08 17.40 23.00
CA ILE A 15 68.12 17.79 24.08
C ILE A 15 67.29 19.10 23.82
N ARG A 16 66.27 19.35 24.68
CA ARG A 16 65.48 20.62 24.95
C ARG A 16 64.51 21.10 23.84
N THR A 17 63.50 21.99 24.02
CA THR A 17 62.46 22.37 25.04
C THR A 17 61.42 23.28 24.30
N ARG A 18 60.21 23.68 24.73
CA ARG A 18 59.45 23.84 26.01
C ARG A 18 58.03 23.19 25.86
N SER A 19 57.22 22.87 26.88
CA SER A 19 56.44 23.66 27.89
C SER A 19 55.39 24.63 27.29
N ALA A 20 54.14 24.75 27.76
CA ALA A 20 53.59 24.44 29.11
C ALA A 20 52.16 23.81 29.13
N ALA A 21 51.53 23.71 30.31
CA ALA A 21 50.33 22.89 30.61
C ALA A 21 49.22 23.63 31.42
N ALA A 22 48.18 22.91 31.86
CA ALA A 22 46.95 23.41 32.50
C ALA A 22 46.85 23.20 34.04
N PRO A 23 45.85 23.78 34.72
CA PRO A 23 45.30 23.33 36.01
C PRO A 23 43.88 22.71 35.88
N LEU A 24 43.31 21.81 36.70
CA LEU A 24 43.51 21.21 38.05
C LEU A 24 42.69 21.77 39.23
N TRP A 25 42.24 20.81 40.08
CA TRP A 25 41.62 20.90 41.43
C TRP A 25 40.15 21.40 41.50
N VAL A 26 39.27 20.96 42.43
CA VAL A 26 39.33 19.89 43.47
C VAL A 26 37.91 19.29 43.74
N SER A 27 37.72 18.37 44.70
CA SER A 27 36.45 17.65 44.96
C SER A 27 36.01 17.60 46.45
N ARG A 28 34.69 17.58 46.74
CA ARG A 28 34.07 16.84 47.89
C ARG A 28 32.52 16.83 47.94
N THR A 29 31.96 15.62 47.95
CA THR A 29 30.81 15.09 48.75
C THR A 29 29.64 15.98 49.22
N GLN A 30 28.40 15.66 48.82
CA GLN A 30 27.43 14.82 49.59
C GLN A 30 26.14 14.50 48.75
N SER A 31 25.17 13.77 49.32
CA SER A 31 23.97 13.15 48.70
C SER A 31 22.73 13.40 49.60
N PRO A 32 21.46 12.99 49.31
CA PRO A 32 20.87 12.34 48.12
C PRO A 32 19.53 12.98 47.61
N HIS A 33 19.03 12.53 46.44
CA HIS A 33 17.62 12.10 46.16
C HIS A 33 17.35 11.87 44.65
N THR A 34 16.20 11.26 44.34
CA THR A 34 15.75 10.72 43.02
C THR A 34 14.60 11.57 42.42
N PRO A 35 13.95 11.28 41.23
CA PRO A 35 14.05 10.10 40.35
C PRO A 35 14.05 10.35 38.80
N ASN A 36 14.05 9.22 38.07
CA ASN A 36 13.85 9.03 36.63
C ASN A 36 13.01 10.07 35.84
N ARG A 37 13.50 10.44 34.64
CA ARG A 37 12.65 10.91 33.52
C ARG A 37 12.48 9.85 32.43
N ARG A 38 11.49 8.96 32.62
CA ARG A 38 10.71 8.39 31.49
C ARG A 38 9.43 9.23 31.33
N ARG A 39 8.82 9.19 30.14
CA ARG A 39 7.63 9.97 29.71
C ARG A 39 7.83 11.49 29.59
N ALA A 40 8.07 11.97 28.36
CA ALA A 40 7.76 13.34 27.93
C ALA A 40 7.71 13.39 26.38
N ASN A 41 6.57 13.03 25.78
CA ASN A 41 6.17 13.36 24.39
C ASN A 41 4.72 12.91 24.10
N LEU A 42 3.82 13.09 25.08
CA LEU A 42 2.41 12.67 24.98
C LEU A 42 1.52 13.49 25.94
N ALA A 43 1.74 14.81 25.97
CA ALA A 43 1.00 15.77 26.81
C ALA A 43 1.25 17.23 26.36
N ARG A 44 0.83 17.62 25.14
CA ARG A 44 0.85 19.04 24.72
C ARG A 44 -0.19 19.44 23.67
N LEU A 45 -1.40 18.90 23.81
CA LEU A 45 -2.56 19.22 22.95
C LEU A 45 -3.87 19.27 23.77
N CYS A 46 -3.85 19.95 24.93
CA CYS A 46 -5.06 20.39 25.63
C CYS A 46 -4.73 21.37 26.78
N SER A 47 -4.70 22.67 26.50
CA SER A 47 -4.73 23.74 27.51
C SER A 47 -5.14 25.06 26.88
N SER A 48 -6.43 25.37 26.87
CA SER A 48 -6.92 26.67 26.42
C SER A 48 -6.77 27.70 27.54
N GLN A 49 -6.15 28.84 27.22
CA GLN A 49 -6.35 30.09 27.95
C GLN A 49 -6.81 31.15 26.95
N ARG A 50 -7.87 31.85 27.32
CA ARG A 50 -8.36 33.03 26.60
C ARG A 50 -7.62 34.22 27.17
N ASP A 51 -7.17 35.12 26.31
CA ASP A 51 -6.95 36.51 26.68
C ASP A 51 -7.80 37.42 25.81
N THR A 52 -8.38 38.44 26.43
CA THR A 52 -9.30 39.39 25.80
C THR A 52 -8.69 40.78 25.82
N ASN A 53 -8.55 41.45 24.66
CA ASN A 53 -8.90 42.87 24.56
C ASN A 53 -8.91 43.47 23.13
N ASN A 54 -10.06 44.08 22.80
CA ASN A 54 -10.26 45.40 22.18
C ASN A 54 -9.37 45.95 21.02
N LYS A 55 -10.10 46.36 19.96
CA LYS A 55 -9.98 47.63 19.21
C LYS A 55 -8.68 47.95 18.46
N SER A 56 -8.82 48.04 17.14
CA SER A 56 -8.92 49.34 16.48
C SER A 56 -9.79 49.23 15.20
N ALA A 57 -10.23 50.37 14.65
CA ALA A 57 -11.10 50.39 13.47
C ALA A 57 -10.70 51.54 12.52
N VAL A 58 -10.72 51.28 11.21
CA VAL A 58 -10.55 52.28 10.14
C VAL A 58 -11.66 52.07 9.10
N LYS A 59 -12.07 53.16 8.44
CA LYS A 59 -13.26 53.23 7.57
C LYS A 59 -12.90 53.27 6.08
N ALA A 60 -13.91 52.95 5.26
CA ALA A 60 -14.07 53.34 3.85
C ALA A 60 -13.09 52.67 2.85
N SER A 61 -13.36 52.66 1.54
CA SER A 61 -14.48 53.28 0.80
C SER A 61 -15.14 52.33 -0.20
N ALA A 62 -16.38 52.65 -0.60
CA ALA A 62 -17.02 52.05 -1.77
C ALA A 62 -16.55 52.71 -3.08
N ALA A 63 -16.64 51.98 -4.18
CA ALA A 63 -16.63 52.50 -5.56
C ALA A 63 -17.43 51.57 -6.48
N THR A 64 -18.54 52.05 -7.02
CA THR A 64 -19.39 51.34 -8.01
C THR A 64 -18.97 51.71 -9.43
N ALA A 65 -18.84 50.72 -10.32
CA ALA A 65 -18.77 50.96 -11.76
C ALA A 65 -19.20 49.73 -12.59
N SER A 66 -20.30 49.89 -13.32
CA SER A 66 -20.65 49.13 -14.54
C SER A 66 -20.96 50.17 -15.63
N PRO A 67 -20.73 49.87 -16.92
CA PRO A 67 -21.87 49.90 -17.84
C PRO A 67 -21.80 48.93 -19.04
N SER A 68 -22.97 48.76 -19.70
CA SER A 68 -23.24 48.42 -21.13
C SER A 68 -22.23 47.58 -21.94
N ARG A 69 -22.57 46.45 -22.59
CA ARG A 69 -23.72 46.12 -23.49
C ARG A 69 -23.68 46.79 -24.89
N VAL A 70 -23.01 46.12 -25.84
CA VAL A 70 -23.18 46.25 -27.32
C VAL A 70 -23.05 44.81 -27.87
N LYS A 71 -24.15 44.15 -28.29
CA LYS A 71 -24.69 43.99 -29.66
C LYS A 71 -23.75 43.26 -30.66
N SER A 72 -24.31 42.23 -31.29
CA SER A 72 -23.79 41.42 -32.40
C SER A 72 -24.20 41.99 -33.78
N PRO A 73 -23.54 41.52 -34.84
CA PRO A 73 -24.18 40.80 -35.96
C PRO A 73 -23.86 39.28 -35.87
N ASP A 74 -24.65 38.30 -36.35
CA ASP A 74 -25.14 38.07 -37.72
C ASP A 74 -23.99 37.99 -38.76
N GLN A 75 -23.98 37.12 -39.76
CA GLN A 75 -24.65 35.84 -40.06
C GLN A 75 -23.91 35.33 -41.31
N ASP A 76 -23.63 34.03 -41.45
CA ASP A 76 -23.54 33.46 -42.80
C ASP A 76 -23.66 31.93 -42.81
N SER A 77 -24.18 31.40 -43.91
CA SER A 77 -24.51 29.97 -44.06
C SER A 77 -24.19 29.50 -45.48
N PHE A 78 -23.63 28.30 -45.68
CA PHE A 78 -23.77 27.63 -46.98
C PHE A 78 -23.66 26.08 -46.92
N ILE A 79 -24.83 25.45 -47.04
CA ILE A 79 -25.24 24.23 -47.77
C ILE A 79 -24.31 22.98 -47.86
N LEU A 80 -24.98 21.85 -47.59
CA LEU A 80 -24.71 20.42 -47.83
C LEU A 80 -23.83 20.00 -49.04
N SER A 81 -23.28 18.79 -48.93
CA SER A 81 -23.34 17.79 -50.01
C SER A 81 -23.66 16.37 -49.49
N THR A 82 -24.40 15.60 -50.29
CA THR A 82 -24.83 14.19 -50.12
C THR A 82 -23.67 13.20 -49.89
N VAL A 83 -23.77 12.18 -49.01
CA VAL A 83 -24.60 10.94 -49.06
C VAL A 83 -24.19 9.97 -50.18
N SER A 84 -23.74 8.77 -49.77
CA SER A 84 -23.82 7.51 -50.52
C SER A 84 -23.73 6.32 -49.56
N GLU A 85 -24.73 5.44 -49.57
CA GLU A 85 -24.75 4.16 -48.84
C GLU A 85 -24.06 3.05 -49.66
N ILE A 86 -23.78 1.88 -49.05
CA ILE A 86 -23.76 0.56 -49.68
C ILE A 86 -23.75 -0.54 -48.59
N ASP A 87 -24.21 -1.73 -48.95
CA ASP A 87 -24.87 -2.71 -48.09
C ASP A 87 -23.99 -3.68 -47.26
N LYS A 88 -24.69 -4.61 -46.59
CA LYS A 88 -24.21 -5.70 -45.73
C LYS A 88 -24.01 -7.02 -46.53
N ASP A 89 -23.89 -8.10 -45.76
CA ASP A 89 -23.86 -9.51 -46.14
C ASP A 89 -22.50 -9.97 -46.73
N ASP A 90 -22.06 -11.23 -46.60
CA ASP A 90 -22.77 -12.42 -46.12
C ASP A 90 -21.94 -13.23 -45.09
N SER A 91 -22.16 -14.54 -44.97
CA SER A 91 -22.02 -15.29 -43.71
C SER A 91 -21.29 -16.65 -43.79
N ASN A 92 -21.04 -17.20 -42.60
CA ASN A 92 -20.86 -18.62 -42.26
C ASN A 92 -19.51 -19.36 -42.44
N ALA A 93 -19.23 -20.13 -41.37
CA ALA A 93 -18.66 -21.49 -41.31
C ALA A 93 -17.26 -21.81 -41.88
N LEU A 94 -16.38 -22.28 -40.98
CA LEU A 94 -15.92 -23.68 -41.06
C LEU A 94 -15.60 -24.25 -39.66
N ALA A 95 -15.92 -25.53 -39.47
CA ALA A 95 -15.54 -26.34 -38.31
C ALA A 95 -14.95 -27.69 -38.79
N ASP A 96 -14.55 -28.54 -37.83
CA ASP A 96 -14.02 -29.90 -37.99
C ASP A 96 -12.65 -30.07 -38.68
N ARG A 97 -11.70 -30.64 -37.91
CA ARG A 97 -11.24 -32.02 -38.14
C ARG A 97 -10.52 -32.62 -36.93
N ILE A 98 -10.59 -33.94 -36.82
CA ILE A 98 -10.16 -34.77 -35.68
C ILE A 98 -9.14 -35.81 -36.15
N SER A 99 -8.09 -36.10 -35.38
CA SER A 99 -7.50 -37.45 -35.29
C SER A 99 -6.48 -37.63 -34.16
N HIS A 100 -6.57 -38.77 -33.45
CA HIS A 100 -5.64 -39.24 -32.42
C HIS A 100 -4.24 -39.63 -32.94
N GLN A 101 -3.26 -39.69 -32.03
CA GLN A 101 -2.41 -40.90 -31.85
C GLN A 101 -1.78 -40.94 -30.43
N SER A 102 -1.19 -42.08 -30.03
CA SER A 102 -0.91 -42.37 -28.61
C SER A 102 0.26 -43.34 -28.33
N GLY A 103 1.22 -42.91 -27.50
CA GLY A 103 2.22 -43.75 -26.82
C GLY A 103 3.39 -44.27 -27.68
N PRO A 104 4.39 -44.97 -27.09
CA PRO A 104 4.52 -45.38 -25.67
C PRO A 104 5.63 -44.61 -24.91
N ALA A 105 5.99 -45.08 -23.70
CA ALA A 105 6.82 -44.36 -22.73
C ALA A 105 8.28 -44.87 -22.60
N ALA A 106 9.15 -44.01 -22.04
CA ALA A 106 10.45 -44.37 -21.46
C ALA A 106 10.71 -43.50 -20.21
N SER A 107 11.51 -44.01 -19.25
CA SER A 107 11.70 -43.42 -17.92
C SER A 107 13.08 -42.81 -17.70
N SER A 108 13.18 -41.70 -16.96
CA SER A 108 14.14 -41.56 -15.85
C SER A 108 13.94 -40.27 -15.03
N THR A 109 14.48 -40.31 -13.81
CA THR A 109 14.34 -39.33 -12.73
C THR A 109 15.17 -38.05 -12.90
N THR A 110 14.52 -36.89 -12.75
CA THR A 110 15.09 -35.70 -12.06
C THR A 110 13.99 -35.07 -11.20
N SER A 111 14.36 -34.52 -10.04
CA SER A 111 13.43 -34.04 -9.00
C SER A 111 13.51 -32.53 -8.79
N ASP A 112 12.34 -31.90 -8.58
CA ASP A 112 12.13 -30.58 -7.98
C ASP A 112 13.01 -29.40 -8.42
N ASP A 113 12.70 -28.86 -9.61
CA ASP A 113 12.83 -27.42 -9.89
C ASP A 113 11.76 -26.87 -10.88
N SER A 114 10.91 -27.75 -11.43
CA SER A 114 9.99 -27.40 -12.52
C SER A 114 8.82 -26.48 -12.13
N SER A 115 8.43 -26.44 -10.85
CA SER A 115 7.22 -25.72 -10.42
C SER A 115 7.32 -24.19 -10.56
N GLY A 116 8.51 -23.61 -10.37
CA GLY A 116 8.76 -22.19 -10.63
C GLY A 116 8.81 -21.91 -12.14
N SER A 117 9.56 -22.73 -12.87
CA SER A 117 9.72 -22.61 -14.32
C SER A 117 8.39 -22.68 -15.08
N GLN A 118 7.51 -23.64 -14.73
CA GLN A 118 6.18 -23.76 -15.34
C GLN A 118 5.27 -22.55 -15.02
N PHE A 119 5.30 -22.04 -13.79
CA PHE A 119 4.46 -20.90 -13.38
C PHE A 119 4.85 -19.59 -14.09
N TRP A 120 6.16 -19.31 -14.19
CA TRP A 120 6.67 -18.18 -14.97
C TRP A 120 6.42 -18.35 -16.48
N GLN A 121 6.50 -19.58 -17.01
CA GLN A 121 6.13 -19.87 -18.40
C GLN A 121 4.63 -19.66 -18.66
N GLU A 122 3.75 -20.08 -17.76
CA GLU A 122 2.29 -19.90 -17.88
C GLU A 122 1.90 -18.41 -17.91
N LEU A 123 2.54 -17.59 -17.06
CA LEU A 123 2.39 -16.13 -17.06
C LEU A 123 2.87 -15.49 -18.38
N LEU A 124 3.99 -15.96 -18.94
CA LEU A 124 4.57 -15.43 -20.19
C LEU A 124 3.90 -15.96 -21.46
N SER A 125 3.19 -17.10 -21.36
CA SER A 125 2.65 -17.84 -22.52
C SER A 125 1.16 -17.64 -22.75
N SER A 126 0.41 -17.11 -21.77
CA SER A 126 -1.05 -16.94 -21.80
C SER A 126 -1.53 -16.05 -22.98
N PRO A 127 -2.14 -16.60 -24.04
CA PRO A 127 -2.40 -15.87 -25.29
C PRO A 127 -3.90 -15.88 -25.63
N GLU A 128 -4.76 -15.49 -24.69
CA GLU A 128 -6.23 -15.54 -24.84
C GLU A 128 -6.81 -14.22 -25.40
N PRO A 129 -7.24 -14.15 -26.68
CA PRO A 129 -7.60 -12.89 -27.31
C PRO A 129 -9.06 -12.46 -27.04
N GLU A 130 -9.91 -13.34 -26.52
CA GLU A 130 -11.38 -13.17 -26.55
C GLU A 130 -12.00 -12.58 -25.28
N MET A 131 -11.19 -12.12 -24.32
CA MET A 131 -11.69 -11.37 -23.13
C MET A 131 -11.78 -9.84 -23.36
N PHE A 132 -11.28 -9.31 -24.48
CA PHE A 132 -11.41 -7.89 -24.84
C PHE A 132 -12.80 -7.59 -25.45
N GLY A 133 -13.80 -7.43 -24.57
CA GLY A 133 -15.17 -7.11 -24.96
C GLY A 133 -15.30 -5.84 -25.81
N HIS A 134 -15.44 -6.01 -27.13
CA HIS A 134 -15.72 -4.98 -28.15
C HIS A 134 -15.00 -3.62 -28.02
N ARG A 135 -13.72 -3.64 -27.60
CA ARG A 135 -12.74 -2.55 -27.77
C ARG A 135 -11.38 -3.17 -28.14
N ALA A 136 -10.59 -2.66 -29.08
CA ALA A 136 -10.71 -1.42 -29.85
C ALA A 136 -10.33 -1.61 -31.34
N LYS A 137 -10.84 -0.73 -32.22
CA LYS A 137 -10.52 -0.71 -33.66
C LYS A 137 -9.83 0.60 -34.07
N SER A 138 -8.58 0.83 -33.68
CA SER A 138 -7.67 1.81 -34.30
C SER A 138 -6.28 1.78 -33.63
N ALA A 139 -5.24 2.21 -34.36
CA ALA A 139 -3.90 2.45 -33.82
C ALA A 139 -3.82 3.65 -32.84
N SER A 140 -4.94 4.33 -32.54
CA SER A 140 -5.03 5.40 -31.53
C SER A 140 -4.73 4.92 -30.11
N ASP A 141 -4.98 3.65 -29.79
CA ASP A 141 -4.88 3.12 -28.41
C ASP A 141 -3.43 2.98 -27.92
N ALA A 142 -2.45 3.19 -28.81
CA ALA A 142 -1.08 3.50 -28.44
C ALA A 142 -0.96 4.72 -27.48
N ALA A 143 -1.99 5.55 -27.35
CA ALA A 143 -2.07 6.62 -26.36
C ALA A 143 -2.26 6.12 -24.91
N VAL A 144 -2.95 4.99 -24.71
CA VAL A 144 -3.25 4.43 -23.38
C VAL A 144 -1.99 3.81 -22.76
N LEU A 145 -1.22 3.08 -23.56
CA LEU A 145 0.05 2.47 -23.12
C LEU A 145 1.24 3.46 -23.07
N ARG A 146 1.10 4.69 -23.58
CA ARG A 146 2.18 5.70 -23.58
C ARG A 146 2.19 6.66 -22.39
N ARG A 147 1.25 6.56 -21.44
CA ARG A 147 1.17 7.44 -20.25
C ARG A 147 0.82 6.74 -18.92
N LYS A 148 1.55 5.67 -18.57
CA LYS A 148 1.96 5.50 -17.16
C LYS A 148 3.03 6.57 -16.89
N GLY A 149 2.58 7.78 -16.51
CA GLY A 149 3.47 8.93 -16.32
C GLY A 149 4.29 8.83 -15.03
N HIS A 150 5.39 9.59 -14.97
CA HIS A 150 6.32 9.64 -13.83
C HIS A 150 5.66 9.85 -12.45
N LEU A 151 4.47 10.44 -12.40
CA LEU A 151 3.68 10.63 -11.17
C LEU A 151 3.21 9.31 -10.53
N LYS A 152 3.16 8.19 -11.27
CA LYS A 152 2.80 6.87 -10.75
C LYS A 152 3.98 6.00 -10.30
N GLU A 153 5.22 6.46 -10.51
CA GLU A 153 6.46 5.75 -10.16
C GLU A 153 7.42 6.72 -9.47
N GLN A 154 7.17 6.97 -8.18
CA GLN A 154 7.93 7.90 -7.33
C GLN A 154 8.26 7.22 -6.00
N ASP A 155 9.53 7.07 -5.68
CA ASP A 155 10.00 6.48 -4.42
C ASP A 155 11.49 6.71 -4.22
N LYS A 156 11.84 7.45 -3.16
CA LYS A 156 13.22 7.89 -2.86
C LYS A 156 14.18 6.74 -2.47
N MET A 157 13.68 5.55 -2.13
CA MET A 157 14.51 4.35 -1.94
C MET A 157 14.76 3.63 -3.27
N ILE A 158 13.74 3.49 -4.11
CA ILE A 158 13.86 2.89 -5.44
C ILE A 158 14.73 3.78 -6.34
N GLU A 159 14.51 5.10 -6.36
CA GLU A 159 15.34 6.08 -7.07
C GLU A 159 16.80 6.02 -6.64
N PHE A 160 17.07 5.92 -5.33
CA PHE A 160 18.42 5.76 -4.81
C PHE A 160 19.04 4.41 -5.22
N LEU A 161 18.28 3.32 -5.18
CA LEU A 161 18.74 1.99 -5.59
C LEU A 161 18.98 1.92 -7.11
N LEU A 162 18.16 2.56 -7.93
CA LEU A 162 18.41 2.78 -9.36
C LEU A 162 19.71 3.56 -9.56
N ALA A 163 19.89 4.68 -8.85
CA ALA A 163 21.09 5.51 -8.96
C ALA A 163 22.39 4.78 -8.59
N MET A 164 22.34 3.77 -7.70
CA MET A 164 23.48 2.92 -7.37
C MET A 164 24.02 2.14 -8.59
N HIS A 165 23.18 1.77 -9.57
CA HIS A 165 23.57 0.98 -10.75
C HIS A 165 24.49 1.75 -11.73
N HIS A 166 24.66 3.07 -11.57
CA HIS A 166 25.70 3.83 -12.27
C HIS A 166 27.13 3.48 -11.80
N THR A 167 27.28 2.82 -10.65
CA THR A 167 28.57 2.57 -9.98
C THR A 167 28.73 1.14 -9.45
N HIS A 168 27.73 0.27 -9.69
CA HIS A 168 27.65 -1.10 -9.16
C HIS A 168 26.97 -2.01 -10.17
N THR A 169 27.34 -3.29 -10.18
CA THR A 169 26.46 -4.33 -10.74
C THR A 169 25.18 -4.46 -9.92
N SER A 170 24.12 -5.03 -10.51
CA SER A 170 22.85 -5.23 -9.82
C SER A 170 22.98 -6.09 -8.56
N GLU A 171 23.81 -7.13 -8.59
CA GLU A 171 24.06 -7.97 -7.42
C GLU A 171 24.75 -7.18 -6.29
N GLU A 172 25.81 -6.42 -6.59
CA GLU A 172 26.48 -5.56 -5.61
C GLU A 172 25.55 -4.49 -5.01
N ALA A 173 24.63 -3.95 -5.81
CA ALA A 173 23.65 -2.98 -5.36
C ALA A 173 22.70 -3.61 -4.32
N MET A 174 22.18 -4.81 -4.60
CA MET A 174 21.33 -5.57 -3.67
C MET A 174 22.10 -6.00 -2.42
N GLN A 175 23.32 -6.54 -2.55
CA GLN A 175 24.19 -6.89 -1.43
C GLN A 175 24.54 -5.69 -0.52
N LYS A 176 24.62 -4.47 -1.07
CA LYS A 176 24.84 -3.24 -0.27
C LYS A 176 23.55 -2.77 0.40
N MET A 177 22.44 -2.74 -0.33
CA MET A 177 21.15 -2.31 0.19
C MET A 177 20.63 -3.25 1.30
N GLU A 178 20.74 -4.57 1.13
CA GLU A 178 20.32 -5.56 2.14
C GLU A 178 21.04 -5.36 3.49
N ARG A 179 22.36 -5.12 3.45
CA ARG A 179 23.15 -4.81 4.64
C ARG A 179 22.77 -3.47 5.27
N TRP A 180 22.45 -2.45 4.47
CA TRP A 180 21.99 -1.15 4.98
C TRP A 180 20.57 -1.19 5.56
N ILE A 181 19.69 -2.05 5.04
CA ILE A 181 18.38 -2.34 5.64
C ILE A 181 18.58 -3.05 6.98
N MET A 182 19.43 -4.08 7.03
CA MET A 182 19.77 -4.76 8.28
C MET A 182 20.36 -3.80 9.34
N GLU A 183 21.26 -2.91 8.95
CA GLU A 183 21.80 -1.83 9.79
C GLU A 183 20.68 -0.87 10.26
N HIS A 184 19.79 -0.46 9.37
CA HIS A 184 18.67 0.42 9.71
C HIS A 184 17.66 -0.23 10.67
N ARG A 185 17.44 -1.55 10.59
CA ARG A 185 16.58 -2.27 11.55
C ARG A 185 17.15 -2.32 12.97
N GLN A 186 18.45 -2.15 13.12
CA GLN A 186 19.14 -2.09 14.41
C GLN A 186 19.24 -0.65 14.94
N GLU A 187 19.62 0.31 14.08
CA GLU A 187 19.81 1.72 14.45
C GLU A 187 19.04 2.71 13.53
N PRO A 188 17.68 2.69 13.52
CA PRO A 188 16.89 3.40 12.51
C PRO A 188 17.08 4.92 12.51
N ARG A 189 17.47 5.51 13.64
CA ARG A 189 17.73 6.96 13.77
C ARG A 189 19.10 7.41 13.26
N HIS A 190 20.06 6.50 13.11
CA HIS A 190 21.47 6.83 12.92
C HIS A 190 22.16 6.05 11.80
N SER A 191 21.50 5.04 11.20
CA SER A 191 22.07 4.24 10.12
C SER A 191 22.43 5.06 8.87
N ARG A 192 23.32 4.49 8.06
CA ARG A 192 23.74 5.01 6.74
C ARG A 192 22.53 5.20 5.83
N LEU A 193 21.59 4.24 5.81
CA LEU A 193 20.39 4.33 4.98
C LEU A 193 19.57 5.58 5.29
N ARG A 194 19.37 5.91 6.58
CA ARG A 194 18.64 7.12 6.99
C ARG A 194 19.38 8.43 6.69
N LYS A 195 20.70 8.37 6.48
CA LYS A 195 21.53 9.53 6.07
C LYS A 195 21.51 9.73 4.54
N MET A 196 21.42 8.66 3.77
CA MET A 196 21.37 8.70 2.30
C MET A 196 19.96 8.90 1.76
N VAL A 197 18.95 8.34 2.44
CA VAL A 197 17.52 8.50 2.14
C VAL A 197 16.81 9.01 3.40
N PRO A 198 16.77 10.34 3.65
CA PRO A 198 16.22 10.92 4.89
C PRO A 198 14.75 10.63 5.16
N SER A 199 13.99 10.28 4.11
CA SER A 199 12.58 9.90 4.14
C SER A 199 12.34 8.41 4.41
N ILE A 200 13.38 7.57 4.58
CA ILE A 200 13.17 6.12 4.71
C ILE A 200 12.38 5.77 5.99
N GLY A 201 11.31 4.98 5.82
CA GLY A 201 10.45 4.47 6.89
C GLY A 201 11.08 3.30 7.66
N SER A 202 10.26 2.55 8.37
CA SER A 202 10.69 1.37 9.15
C SER A 202 10.64 0.07 8.35
N PHE A 203 11.55 -0.87 8.63
CA PHE A 203 11.52 -2.22 8.03
C PHE A 203 11.18 -3.27 9.08
N PHE A 204 9.98 -3.83 9.01
CA PHE A 204 9.46 -4.72 10.06
C PHE A 204 10.04 -6.15 9.96
N THR A 205 10.21 -6.66 8.74
CA THR A 205 10.95 -7.89 8.41
C THR A 205 12.39 -7.55 7.98
N PRO A 206 13.33 -8.52 7.91
CA PRO A 206 14.45 -8.39 6.98
C PRO A 206 13.93 -8.25 5.53
N LEU A 207 14.80 -7.95 4.57
CA LEU A 207 14.49 -8.05 3.14
C LEU A 207 15.64 -8.78 2.45
N LYS A 208 15.37 -9.98 1.94
CA LYS A 208 16.34 -10.81 1.23
C LYS A 208 16.52 -10.36 -0.23
N LEU A 209 17.10 -9.18 -0.44
CA LEU A 209 17.25 -8.60 -1.79
C LEU A 209 18.16 -9.45 -2.69
N VAL A 210 19.18 -10.13 -2.14
CA VAL A 210 20.07 -10.97 -2.95
C VAL A 210 19.36 -12.25 -3.43
N GLU A 211 18.55 -12.88 -2.56
CA GLU A 211 17.75 -14.05 -2.91
C GLU A 211 16.68 -13.69 -3.96
N ALA A 212 15.93 -12.61 -3.73
CA ALA A 212 14.89 -12.12 -4.63
C ALA A 212 15.43 -11.64 -5.99
N PHE A 213 16.59 -10.98 -6.01
CA PHE A 213 17.27 -10.61 -7.25
C PHE A 213 17.70 -11.85 -8.04
N SER A 214 18.20 -12.89 -7.37
CA SER A 214 18.56 -14.16 -8.03
C SER A 214 17.35 -14.84 -8.67
N GLU A 215 16.19 -14.88 -8.00
CA GLU A 215 14.96 -15.42 -8.61
C GLU A 215 14.50 -14.56 -9.82
N PHE A 216 14.48 -13.24 -9.68
CA PHE A 216 14.10 -12.34 -10.78
C PHE A 216 15.05 -12.43 -11.98
N ASP A 217 16.36 -12.53 -11.73
CA ASP A 217 17.39 -12.56 -12.78
C ASP A 217 17.36 -13.83 -13.64
N GLN A 218 16.92 -14.96 -13.07
CA GLN A 218 16.77 -16.23 -13.81
C GLN A 218 15.81 -16.10 -15.00
N PHE A 219 14.76 -15.28 -14.88
CA PHE A 219 13.75 -15.09 -15.91
C PHE A 219 13.96 -13.81 -16.74
N PHE A 220 14.35 -12.71 -16.10
CA PHE A 220 14.44 -11.38 -16.75
C PHE A 220 15.87 -10.97 -17.16
N ALA A 221 16.88 -11.80 -16.86
CA ALA A 221 18.28 -11.69 -17.28
C ALA A 221 18.88 -10.29 -17.09
N LEU A 222 18.52 -9.62 -16.01
CA LEU A 222 18.85 -8.25 -15.65
C LEU A 222 20.37 -8.02 -15.52
N SER A 223 21.08 -9.00 -14.94
CA SER A 223 22.54 -9.05 -14.82
C SER A 223 23.27 -9.14 -16.18
N ARG A 224 22.58 -9.63 -17.21
CA ARG A 224 23.16 -9.93 -18.55
C ARG A 224 22.97 -8.78 -19.54
N ARG A 225 22.25 -7.72 -19.15
CA ARG A 225 21.97 -6.56 -20.01
C ARG A 225 23.20 -5.67 -20.14
N LYS A 226 23.54 -5.29 -21.37
CA LYS A 226 24.72 -4.45 -21.68
C LYS A 226 24.42 -2.96 -21.81
N TYR A 227 23.18 -2.60 -22.16
CA TYR A 227 22.80 -1.24 -22.58
C TYR A 227 21.51 -0.72 -21.95
N VAL A 228 20.74 -1.59 -21.28
CA VAL A 228 19.47 -1.27 -20.64
C VAL A 228 19.63 -1.56 -19.15
N PRO A 229 19.79 -0.53 -18.29
CA PRO A 229 19.86 -0.72 -16.84
C PRO A 229 18.48 -1.15 -16.29
N PRO A 230 18.40 -1.55 -15.00
CA PRO A 230 17.11 -1.77 -14.35
C PRO A 230 16.23 -0.54 -14.38
N ASN A 231 14.91 -0.74 -14.49
CA ASN A 231 13.91 0.32 -14.36
C ASN A 231 13.15 0.25 -13.02
N PHE A 232 12.32 1.26 -12.73
CA PHE A 232 11.58 1.38 -11.47
C PHE A 232 10.71 0.17 -11.15
N ALA A 233 9.95 -0.34 -12.14
CA ALA A 233 9.09 -1.50 -11.96
C ALA A 233 9.88 -2.77 -11.63
N GLU A 234 11.05 -2.98 -12.25
CA GLU A 234 11.90 -4.15 -11.98
C GLU A 234 12.49 -4.12 -10.56
N ILE A 235 12.93 -2.96 -10.09
CA ILE A 235 13.39 -2.79 -8.70
C ILE A 235 12.22 -2.95 -7.71
N ARG A 236 11.02 -2.44 -8.04
CA ARG A 236 9.78 -2.66 -7.29
C ARG A 236 9.41 -4.15 -7.20
N HIS A 237 9.56 -4.90 -8.30
CA HIS A 237 9.33 -6.36 -8.31
C HIS A 237 10.32 -7.10 -7.41
N ILE A 238 11.61 -6.79 -7.49
CA ILE A 238 12.65 -7.40 -6.62
C ILE A 238 12.37 -7.10 -5.13
N LEU A 239 11.96 -5.87 -4.80
CA LEU A 239 11.55 -5.48 -3.45
C LEU A 239 10.31 -6.26 -2.97
N ASN A 240 9.29 -6.42 -3.82
CA ASN A 240 8.09 -7.20 -3.52
C ASN A 240 8.43 -8.68 -3.25
N ILE A 241 9.24 -9.31 -4.11
CA ILE A 241 9.67 -10.71 -3.97
C ILE A 241 10.44 -10.89 -2.63
N ALA A 242 11.40 -10.01 -2.35
CA ALA A 242 12.14 -10.02 -1.09
C ALA A 242 11.23 -9.86 0.14
N GLN A 243 10.18 -9.05 0.03
CA GLN A 243 9.21 -8.83 1.08
C GLN A 243 8.25 -10.02 1.27
N VAL A 244 7.86 -10.71 0.20
CA VAL A 244 7.06 -11.95 0.25
C VAL A 244 7.81 -13.03 1.04
N HIS A 245 9.03 -13.38 0.63
CA HIS A 245 9.86 -14.41 1.30
C HIS A 245 10.11 -14.06 2.78
N SER A 246 10.28 -12.78 3.09
CA SER A 246 10.60 -12.31 4.44
C SER A 246 9.39 -12.21 5.37
N SER A 247 8.17 -12.10 4.84
CA SER A 247 6.92 -12.05 5.60
C SER A 247 6.33 -13.43 5.90
N ALA A 248 6.46 -14.39 4.97
CA ALA A 248 5.68 -15.63 4.94
C ALA A 248 5.62 -16.42 6.27
N ALA A 249 6.76 -16.62 6.93
CA ALA A 249 6.84 -17.39 8.18
C ALA A 249 6.17 -16.68 9.38
N GLY A 250 6.23 -15.34 9.43
CA GLY A 250 5.72 -14.52 10.53
C GLY A 250 4.25 -14.11 10.39
N LEU A 251 3.73 -14.09 9.15
CA LEU A 251 2.46 -13.47 8.79
C LEU A 251 1.25 -13.97 9.61
N LYS A 252 0.45 -13.02 10.10
CA LYS A 252 -0.85 -13.25 10.76
C LYS A 252 -1.98 -12.45 10.13
N LEU A 253 -1.70 -11.26 9.60
CA LEU A 253 -2.67 -10.40 8.93
C LEU A 253 -2.13 -10.00 7.56
N ILE A 254 -2.94 -10.23 6.52
CA ILE A 254 -2.76 -9.57 5.22
C ILE A 254 -3.94 -8.63 4.98
N THR A 255 -3.63 -7.45 4.46
CA THR A 255 -4.62 -6.44 4.10
C THR A 255 -4.43 -6.07 2.64
N PHE A 256 -5.52 -5.87 1.92
CA PHE A 256 -5.53 -5.46 0.51
C PHE A 256 -6.26 -4.12 0.40
N ASP A 257 -5.75 -3.17 -0.37
CA ASP A 257 -6.63 -2.13 -0.91
C ASP A 257 -7.63 -2.73 -1.90
N ALA A 258 -8.76 -2.08 -2.10
CA ALA A 258 -9.86 -2.60 -2.90
C ALA A 258 -9.71 -2.29 -4.39
N ASP A 259 -9.84 -1.00 -4.73
CA ASP A 259 -9.62 -0.46 -6.08
C ASP A 259 -8.13 -0.57 -6.45
N GLY A 260 -7.80 -0.62 -7.74
CA GLY A 260 -6.44 -0.84 -8.28
C GLY A 260 -5.83 -2.23 -8.03
N THR A 261 -6.16 -2.88 -6.91
CA THR A 261 -5.41 -3.99 -6.31
C THR A 261 -6.16 -5.33 -6.33
N LEU A 262 -7.44 -5.38 -5.93
CA LEU A 262 -8.26 -6.59 -5.99
C LEU A 262 -9.10 -6.67 -7.27
N TYR A 263 -9.43 -5.52 -7.83
CA TYR A 263 -10.17 -5.33 -9.07
C TYR A 263 -9.86 -3.94 -9.64
N ALA A 264 -10.18 -3.70 -10.90
CA ALA A 264 -9.96 -2.40 -11.55
C ALA A 264 -10.72 -1.25 -10.86
N ASP A 265 -10.17 -0.03 -10.94
CA ASP A 265 -10.71 1.20 -10.30
C ASP A 265 -12.25 1.32 -10.49
N GLY A 266 -13.00 1.34 -9.38
CA GLY A 266 -14.45 1.48 -9.36
C GLY A 266 -15.25 0.18 -9.52
N ALA A 267 -14.63 -0.94 -9.93
CA ALA A 267 -15.28 -2.23 -10.15
C ALA A 267 -15.68 -2.94 -8.84
N HIS A 268 -16.12 -4.20 -8.94
CA HIS A 268 -16.58 -5.04 -7.83
C HIS A 268 -15.95 -6.43 -7.97
N MET A 269 -15.88 -7.21 -6.88
CA MET A 269 -15.33 -8.58 -6.95
C MET A 269 -16.43 -9.61 -7.31
N GLU A 270 -16.42 -10.02 -8.57
CA GLU A 270 -17.34 -11.00 -9.16
C GLU A 270 -17.02 -12.46 -8.77
N HIS A 271 -17.93 -13.39 -9.08
CA HIS A 271 -17.94 -14.76 -8.52
C HIS A 271 -16.80 -15.68 -8.97
N ASP A 272 -16.17 -15.37 -10.09
CA ASP A 272 -15.09 -16.11 -10.76
C ASP A 272 -13.69 -15.58 -10.47
N SER A 273 -13.59 -14.41 -9.82
CA SER A 273 -12.31 -13.75 -9.49
C SER A 273 -11.33 -14.69 -8.76
N LYS A 274 -10.15 -14.88 -9.35
CA LYS A 274 -9.03 -15.64 -8.75
C LYS A 274 -8.72 -15.19 -7.32
N MET A 275 -8.87 -13.90 -7.02
CA MET A 275 -8.61 -13.34 -5.69
C MET A 275 -9.52 -13.93 -4.59
N ILE A 276 -10.73 -14.40 -4.93
CA ILE A 276 -11.57 -15.15 -3.99
C ILE A 276 -10.87 -16.45 -3.57
N GLY A 277 -10.28 -17.17 -4.53
CA GLY A 277 -9.49 -18.39 -4.28
C GLY A 277 -8.29 -18.12 -3.37
N HIS A 278 -7.59 -17.01 -3.59
CA HIS A 278 -6.45 -16.59 -2.76
C HIS A 278 -6.85 -16.19 -1.35
N ILE A 279 -7.88 -15.36 -1.17
CA ILE A 279 -8.41 -14.98 0.14
C ILE A 279 -8.83 -16.22 0.93
N ILE A 280 -9.53 -17.16 0.29
CA ILE A 280 -9.88 -18.46 0.89
C ILE A 280 -8.65 -19.25 1.29
N ASN A 281 -7.62 -19.33 0.45
CA ASN A 281 -6.40 -20.07 0.74
C ASN A 281 -5.55 -19.43 1.86
N LEU A 282 -5.51 -18.09 1.94
CA LEU A 282 -4.88 -17.34 3.04
C LEU A 282 -5.57 -17.65 4.38
N MET A 283 -6.90 -17.61 4.41
CA MET A 283 -7.69 -17.94 5.62
C MET A 283 -7.55 -19.41 6.03
N ARG A 284 -7.50 -20.35 5.06
CA ARG A 284 -7.16 -21.76 5.32
C ARG A 284 -5.76 -21.91 5.91
N SER A 285 -4.81 -21.12 5.43
CA SER A 285 -3.45 -20.98 5.98
C SER A 285 -3.38 -20.11 7.25
N ASN A 286 -4.46 -19.95 8.01
CA ASN A 286 -4.50 -19.23 9.29
C ASN A 286 -3.93 -17.79 9.21
N VAL A 287 -4.14 -17.11 8.07
CA VAL A 287 -3.85 -15.68 7.92
C VAL A 287 -5.19 -14.96 7.90
N HIS A 288 -5.35 -14.00 8.82
CA HIS A 288 -6.49 -13.10 8.87
C HIS A 288 -6.42 -12.17 7.64
N VAL A 289 -7.57 -11.91 7.02
CA VAL A 289 -7.64 -11.09 5.81
C VAL A 289 -8.50 -9.86 6.11
N ALA A 290 -8.08 -8.69 5.64
CA ALA A 290 -8.96 -7.54 5.54
C ALA A 290 -8.88 -6.87 4.17
N ILE A 291 -9.98 -6.26 3.74
CA ILE A 291 -10.01 -5.34 2.61
C ILE A 291 -10.09 -3.92 3.17
N VAL A 292 -9.34 -3.00 2.57
CA VAL A 292 -9.23 -1.59 2.93
C VAL A 292 -9.75 -0.78 1.74
N THR A 293 -10.38 0.37 1.99
CA THR A 293 -10.85 1.24 0.90
C THR A 293 -11.20 2.64 1.40
N ALA A 294 -10.96 3.65 0.56
CA ALA A 294 -11.46 5.01 0.77
C ALA A 294 -12.99 5.11 0.62
N ALA A 295 -13.66 4.07 0.10
CA ALA A 295 -15.11 4.03 -0.06
C ALA A 295 -15.86 3.99 1.29
N GLY A 296 -16.07 5.14 1.92
CA GLY A 296 -16.92 5.28 3.11
C GLY A 296 -18.42 5.32 2.78
N TYR A 297 -19.20 4.40 3.36
CA TYR A 297 -20.67 4.33 3.30
C TYR A 297 -21.28 4.32 4.73
N PRO A 298 -21.55 5.50 5.34
CA PRO A 298 -22.04 5.57 6.72
C PRO A 298 -23.36 4.80 6.90
N GLY A 299 -23.42 3.89 7.87
CA GLY A 299 -24.62 3.10 8.20
C GLY A 299 -25.08 2.09 7.14
N GLN A 300 -24.37 1.93 6.02
CA GLN A 300 -24.78 1.11 4.87
C GLN A 300 -23.81 -0.06 4.63
N ALA A 301 -23.90 -1.09 5.47
CA ALA A 301 -23.09 -2.31 5.37
C ALA A 301 -23.39 -3.11 4.09
N ASP A 302 -24.59 -2.98 3.55
CA ASP A 302 -25.04 -3.54 2.27
C ASP A 302 -24.20 -3.05 1.09
N LYS A 303 -23.78 -1.78 1.08
CA LYS A 303 -22.94 -1.20 0.01
C LYS A 303 -21.51 -1.71 0.07
N PHE A 304 -20.98 -1.92 1.27
CA PHE A 304 -19.71 -2.64 1.44
C PHE A 304 -19.82 -4.09 0.95
N GLU A 305 -20.95 -4.76 1.22
CA GLU A 305 -21.13 -6.16 0.79
C GLU A 305 -21.30 -6.28 -0.74
N GLN A 306 -22.00 -5.35 -1.39
CA GLN A 306 -22.15 -5.32 -2.85
C GLN A 306 -20.80 -5.30 -3.57
N ARG A 307 -19.83 -4.51 -3.08
CA ARG A 307 -18.45 -4.45 -3.62
C ARG A 307 -17.69 -5.78 -3.56
N VAL A 308 -18.12 -6.72 -2.72
CA VAL A 308 -17.46 -8.02 -2.48
C VAL A 308 -18.42 -9.21 -2.57
N ALA A 309 -19.53 -9.07 -3.32
CA ALA A 309 -20.61 -10.05 -3.34
C ALA A 309 -20.17 -11.47 -3.75
N GLY A 310 -19.19 -11.59 -4.66
CA GLY A 310 -18.59 -12.87 -5.05
C GLY A 310 -17.95 -13.60 -3.86
N LEU A 311 -17.32 -12.85 -2.96
CA LEU A 311 -16.65 -13.36 -1.77
C LEU A 311 -17.65 -13.80 -0.69
N THR A 312 -18.66 -12.98 -0.36
CA THR A 312 -19.62 -13.32 0.70
C THR A 312 -20.53 -14.47 0.28
N ALA A 313 -20.88 -14.57 -1.01
CA ALA A 313 -21.52 -15.76 -1.57
C ALA A 313 -20.64 -17.01 -1.46
N THR A 314 -19.33 -16.89 -1.71
CA THR A 314 -18.38 -18.01 -1.57
C THR A 314 -18.21 -18.43 -0.10
N PHE A 315 -18.15 -17.48 0.84
CA PHE A 315 -18.15 -17.76 2.29
C PHE A 315 -19.41 -18.50 2.75
N ARG A 316 -20.58 -18.15 2.19
CA ARG A 316 -21.86 -18.87 2.42
C ARG A 316 -21.81 -20.29 1.86
N LYS A 317 -21.36 -20.45 0.60
CA LYS A 317 -21.21 -21.74 -0.10
C LYS A 317 -20.27 -22.70 0.65
N LEU A 318 -19.17 -22.17 1.18
CA LEU A 318 -18.17 -22.93 1.96
C LEU A 318 -18.54 -23.13 3.45
N ARG A 319 -19.66 -22.56 3.91
CA ARG A 319 -20.21 -22.70 5.27
C ARG A 319 -19.17 -22.47 6.37
N LEU A 320 -18.48 -21.31 6.33
CA LEU A 320 -17.40 -20.98 7.26
C LEU A 320 -17.80 -21.23 8.74
N PRO A 321 -16.94 -21.92 9.54
CA PRO A 321 -17.16 -22.14 10.96
C PRO A 321 -17.43 -20.86 11.77
N GLN A 322 -18.29 -20.94 12.80
CA GLN A 322 -18.73 -19.78 13.59
C GLN A 322 -17.59 -18.92 14.18
N HIS A 323 -16.46 -19.52 14.54
CA HIS A 323 -15.31 -18.80 15.11
C HIS A 323 -14.56 -17.88 14.15
N ILE A 324 -14.74 -18.04 12.83
CA ILE A 324 -14.18 -17.15 11.80
C ILE A 324 -14.92 -15.80 11.75
N MET A 325 -16.15 -15.80 12.25
CA MET A 325 -17.06 -14.65 12.30
C MET A 325 -17.17 -14.08 13.73
N ASP A 326 -16.95 -14.89 14.77
CA ASP A 326 -17.02 -14.45 16.18
C ASP A 326 -15.68 -14.51 16.92
N ARG A 327 -15.16 -13.33 17.26
CA ARG A 327 -13.97 -13.12 18.10
C ARG A 327 -14.14 -13.66 19.54
N GLN A 328 -15.36 -13.78 20.07
CA GLN A 328 -15.61 -14.35 21.40
C GLN A 328 -15.49 -15.88 21.40
N ALA A 329 -15.94 -16.56 20.34
CA ALA A 329 -15.82 -18.00 20.19
C ALA A 329 -14.35 -18.50 20.13
N SER A 330 -13.43 -17.72 19.55
CA SER A 330 -12.00 -18.05 19.57
C SER A 330 -11.38 -17.87 20.96
N ARG A 331 -11.66 -16.75 21.66
CA ARG A 331 -11.15 -16.49 23.03
C ARG A 331 -11.48 -17.59 24.05
N LYS A 332 -12.57 -18.36 23.86
CA LYS A 332 -12.93 -19.47 24.76
C LYS A 332 -12.07 -20.73 24.56
N ARG A 333 -11.43 -20.93 23.39
CA ARG A 333 -10.58 -22.11 23.15
C ARG A 333 -9.19 -21.99 23.74
N ASP A 334 -8.58 -20.80 23.72
CA ASP A 334 -7.25 -20.55 24.30
C ASP A 334 -7.14 -20.94 25.79
N ILE A 335 -8.25 -20.86 26.52
CA ILE A 335 -8.35 -21.18 27.95
C ILE A 335 -8.47 -22.69 28.21
N TYR A 336 -8.95 -23.47 27.23
CA TYR A 336 -9.24 -24.91 27.39
C TYR A 336 -8.37 -25.84 26.52
N SER A 337 -7.65 -25.33 25.52
CA SER A 337 -6.85 -26.14 24.57
C SER A 337 -5.57 -26.75 25.16
N SER A 338 -5.21 -26.40 26.40
CA SER A 338 -4.04 -26.93 27.12
C SER A 338 -4.10 -28.44 27.44
N ARG A 339 -5.20 -29.14 27.09
CA ARG A 339 -5.35 -30.60 27.24
C ARG A 339 -5.87 -31.29 25.97
N ARG A 340 -4.93 -31.67 25.11
CA ARG A 340 -4.95 -32.89 24.24
C ARG A 340 -6.32 -33.30 23.68
N CYS A 341 -6.75 -32.67 22.58
CA CYS A 341 -7.76 -33.23 21.68
C CYS A 341 -7.10 -33.73 20.39
N GLN A 342 -6.91 -35.05 20.28
CA GLN A 342 -6.50 -35.71 19.04
C GLN A 342 -7.74 -36.09 18.21
N HIS A 343 -7.60 -36.12 16.88
CA HIS A 343 -8.50 -36.77 15.93
C HIS A 343 -10.02 -36.45 16.02
N THR A 344 -10.40 -35.27 15.50
CA THR A 344 -11.65 -35.14 14.72
C THR A 344 -11.31 -34.55 13.35
N ALA A 345 -12.08 -34.90 12.31
CA ALA A 345 -11.69 -34.64 10.93
C ALA A 345 -12.03 -33.22 10.45
N ARG A 346 -11.06 -32.57 9.80
CA ARG A 346 -11.24 -31.46 8.84
C ARG A 346 -12.06 -30.24 9.32
N ASN A 347 -11.54 -29.49 10.28
CA ASN A 347 -11.66 -28.03 10.16
C ASN A 347 -10.75 -27.61 8.97
N GLN A 348 -11.34 -27.34 7.80
CA GLN A 348 -10.57 -26.88 6.63
C GLN A 348 -10.00 -25.47 6.80
N PHE A 349 -10.56 -24.70 7.72
CA PHE A 349 -10.19 -23.33 8.02
C PHE A 349 -9.73 -23.26 9.47
N ALA A 350 -8.69 -22.46 9.72
CA ALA A 350 -8.20 -22.15 11.04
C ALA A 350 -8.85 -20.86 11.58
N ASP A 351 -8.36 -20.35 12.70
CA ASP A 351 -8.91 -19.21 13.45
C ASP A 351 -8.77 -17.82 12.79
N ALA A 352 -8.41 -17.80 11.50
CA ALA A 352 -8.43 -16.61 10.65
C ALA A 352 -9.83 -15.97 10.60
N THR A 353 -9.85 -14.65 10.48
CA THR A 353 -11.08 -13.83 10.38
C THR A 353 -11.05 -12.94 9.15
N PHE A 354 -12.23 -12.56 8.63
CA PHE A 354 -12.36 -11.58 7.54
C PHE A 354 -12.97 -10.26 8.02
N HIS A 355 -12.41 -9.13 7.59
CA HIS A 355 -12.87 -7.77 7.91
C HIS A 355 -12.85 -6.84 6.68
N ILE A 356 -13.56 -5.71 6.75
CA ILE A 356 -13.40 -4.58 5.82
C ILE A 356 -13.17 -3.28 6.62
N MET A 357 -12.20 -2.47 6.20
CA MET A 357 -11.94 -1.12 6.70
C MET A 357 -12.35 -0.09 5.63
N GLY A 358 -13.47 0.58 5.84
CA GLY A 358 -14.05 1.55 4.91
C GLY A 358 -13.80 3.00 5.31
N GLY A 359 -13.67 3.86 4.30
CA GLY A 359 -13.34 5.28 4.49
C GLY A 359 -11.97 5.45 5.14
N GLU A 360 -10.96 4.72 4.65
CA GLU A 360 -9.56 4.63 5.11
C GLU A 360 -9.36 4.11 6.55
N CYS A 361 -9.99 4.74 7.54
CA CYS A 361 -9.97 4.31 8.94
C CYS A 361 -11.26 4.64 9.70
N ASN A 362 -12.38 4.86 9.01
CA ASN A 362 -13.61 5.38 9.64
C ASN A 362 -14.63 4.29 10.02
N TYR A 363 -14.70 3.18 9.28
CA TYR A 363 -15.74 2.16 9.44
C TYR A 363 -15.14 0.74 9.38
N LEU A 364 -15.04 0.02 10.50
CA LEU A 364 -14.68 -1.40 10.52
C LEU A 364 -15.93 -2.27 10.39
N LEU A 365 -15.89 -3.27 9.51
CA LEU A 365 -16.93 -4.28 9.33
C LEU A 365 -16.36 -5.69 9.56
N ARG A 366 -17.21 -6.59 10.06
CA ARG A 366 -16.95 -8.04 10.19
C ARG A 366 -18.09 -8.83 9.55
N LEU A 367 -17.88 -10.11 9.30
CA LEU A 367 -18.97 -11.03 8.94
C LEU A 367 -19.78 -11.39 10.18
N SER A 368 -21.10 -11.25 10.11
CA SER A 368 -22.01 -11.64 11.19
C SER A 368 -22.01 -13.16 11.39
N PRO A 369 -21.79 -13.67 12.63
CA PRO A 369 -21.87 -15.10 12.93
C PRO A 369 -23.25 -15.70 12.63
N THR A 370 -24.29 -14.88 12.71
CA THR A 370 -25.70 -15.27 12.56
C THR A 370 -26.16 -15.11 11.12
N THR A 371 -26.14 -13.89 10.56
CA THR A 371 -26.74 -13.60 9.24
C THR A 371 -25.84 -13.96 8.05
N LYS A 372 -24.53 -14.16 8.29
CA LYS A 372 -23.49 -14.30 7.25
C LYS A 372 -23.39 -13.09 6.31
N GLN A 373 -23.89 -11.92 6.72
CA GLN A 373 -23.76 -10.63 6.03
C GLN A 373 -22.70 -9.78 6.72
N LEU A 374 -22.27 -8.67 6.11
CA LEU A 374 -21.42 -7.70 6.81
C LEU A 374 -22.21 -6.92 7.87
N GLU A 375 -21.59 -6.75 9.04
CA GLU A 375 -22.07 -5.88 10.13
C GLU A 375 -20.94 -4.93 10.57
N PHE A 376 -21.28 -3.70 10.97
CA PHE A 376 -20.30 -2.76 11.53
C PHE A 376 -19.85 -3.22 12.92
N VAL A 377 -18.54 -3.15 13.16
CA VAL A 377 -17.97 -3.32 14.51
C VAL A 377 -18.15 -1.99 15.27
N PRO A 378 -18.80 -1.97 16.44
CA PRO A 378 -19.01 -0.74 17.21
C PRO A 378 -17.70 0.00 17.50
N ASP A 379 -17.65 1.31 17.25
CA ASP A 379 -16.43 2.11 17.33
C ASP A 379 -15.59 1.91 18.60
N HIS A 380 -16.24 1.79 19.76
CA HIS A 380 -15.58 1.59 21.05
C HIS A 380 -14.87 0.23 21.20
N GLU A 381 -15.16 -0.75 20.34
CA GLU A 381 -14.45 -2.04 20.31
C GLU A 381 -13.05 -1.93 19.68
N TRP A 382 -12.84 -0.99 18.74
CA TRP A 382 -11.73 -1.04 17.79
C TRP A 382 -11.01 0.28 17.48
N LYS A 383 -11.69 1.44 17.51
CA LYS A 383 -11.04 2.74 17.26
C LYS A 383 -10.05 3.04 18.37
N THR A 384 -8.86 3.52 18.04
CA THR A 384 -7.84 3.86 19.04
C THR A 384 -8.32 5.02 19.94
N PRO A 385 -7.76 5.20 21.16
CA PRO A 385 -8.10 6.34 22.01
C PRO A 385 -7.84 7.70 21.35
N CYS A 386 -6.95 7.78 20.36
CA CYS A 386 -6.77 8.98 19.55
C CYS A 386 -7.97 9.23 18.65
N MET A 387 -8.40 8.22 17.87
CA MET A 387 -9.54 8.31 16.96
C MET A 387 -10.86 8.58 17.69
N GLN A 388 -11.05 8.02 18.90
CA GLN A 388 -12.22 8.29 19.74
C GLN A 388 -12.24 9.71 20.33
N ALA A 389 -11.11 10.42 20.33
CA ALA A 389 -10.99 11.79 20.85
C ALA A 389 -11.18 12.89 19.79
N TRP A 390 -11.37 12.53 18.51
CA TRP A 390 -11.58 13.50 17.43
C TRP A 390 -12.91 14.25 17.60
N ARG A 391 -12.86 15.58 17.71
CA ARG A 391 -14.04 16.40 17.95
C ARG A 391 -14.77 16.70 16.64
N GLU A 392 -16.11 16.65 16.70
CA GLU A 392 -17.00 16.97 15.57
C GLU A 392 -16.80 18.38 14.98
N GLU A 393 -16.28 19.32 15.77
CA GLU A 393 -15.90 20.66 15.29
C GLU A 393 -14.61 20.64 14.44
N ASP A 394 -13.60 19.85 14.82
CA ASP A 394 -12.35 19.70 14.07
C ASP A 394 -12.58 18.95 12.74
N ILE A 395 -13.41 17.91 12.76
CA ILE A 395 -13.79 17.12 11.57
C ILE A 395 -14.49 18.03 10.55
N LYS A 396 -15.44 18.86 11.01
CA LYS A 396 -16.17 19.81 10.16
C LYS A 396 -15.27 20.92 9.65
N TYR A 397 -14.29 21.37 10.43
CA TYR A 397 -13.27 22.34 10.02
C TYR A 397 -12.39 21.78 8.89
N VAL A 398 -11.74 20.62 9.08
CA VAL A 398 -10.83 20.03 8.08
C VAL A 398 -11.56 19.81 6.75
N LEU A 399 -12.73 19.18 6.79
CA LEU A 399 -13.52 18.95 5.58
C LEU A 399 -14.02 20.26 4.94
N LYS A 400 -14.26 21.34 5.71
CA LYS A 400 -14.71 22.63 5.16
C LYS A 400 -13.57 23.34 4.40
N GLU A 401 -12.39 23.41 4.99
CA GLU A 401 -11.26 24.07 4.32
C GLU A 401 -10.73 23.20 3.16
N ALA A 402 -10.81 21.86 3.25
CA ALA A 402 -10.58 20.96 2.11
C ALA A 402 -11.53 21.23 0.93
N GLU A 403 -12.84 21.34 1.18
CA GLU A 403 -13.84 21.64 0.14
C GLU A 403 -13.54 22.97 -0.58
N LYS A 404 -13.19 24.00 0.20
CA LYS A 404 -12.77 25.31 -0.31
C LYS A 404 -11.51 25.20 -1.15
N LEU A 405 -10.46 24.52 -0.67
CA LEU A 405 -9.19 24.36 -1.40
C LEU A 405 -9.34 23.61 -2.72
N LEU A 406 -10.21 22.59 -2.76
CA LEU A 406 -10.59 21.90 -3.99
C LEU A 406 -11.29 22.84 -4.98
N LEU A 407 -12.25 23.65 -4.51
CA LEU A 407 -12.99 24.60 -5.36
C LEU A 407 -12.11 25.75 -5.87
N ASP A 408 -11.31 26.37 -4.99
CA ASP A 408 -10.38 27.45 -5.33
C ASP A 408 -9.32 26.96 -6.34
N THR A 409 -8.85 25.72 -6.19
CA THR A 409 -7.90 25.09 -7.12
C THR A 409 -8.55 24.69 -8.45
N ALA A 410 -9.75 24.10 -8.43
CA ALA A 410 -10.47 23.80 -9.66
C ALA A 410 -10.76 25.07 -10.48
N TYR A 411 -11.15 26.17 -9.82
CA TYR A 411 -11.31 27.48 -10.44
C TYR A 411 -9.99 28.01 -11.02
N ARG A 412 -8.88 27.96 -10.26
CA ARG A 412 -7.53 28.33 -10.71
C ARG A 412 -7.09 27.56 -11.96
N LEU A 413 -7.39 26.26 -12.02
CA LEU A 413 -7.07 25.37 -13.14
C LEU A 413 -8.12 25.42 -14.27
N ARG A 414 -9.19 26.20 -14.13
CA ARG A 414 -10.35 26.27 -15.03
C ARG A 414 -11.06 24.93 -15.25
N LEU A 415 -10.94 24.01 -14.29
CA LEU A 415 -11.62 22.73 -14.30
C LEU A 415 -13.12 22.94 -13.99
N PRO A 416 -14.04 22.58 -14.90
CA PRO A 416 -15.46 22.60 -14.59
C PRO A 416 -15.74 21.60 -13.47
N VAL A 417 -16.54 21.98 -12.47
CA VAL A 417 -16.97 21.10 -11.38
C VAL A 417 -18.41 20.66 -11.62
N LYS A 418 -18.67 19.35 -11.58
CA LYS A 418 -20.02 18.79 -11.69
C LYS A 418 -20.74 18.85 -10.34
N HIS A 419 -20.09 18.28 -9.33
CA HIS A 419 -20.63 18.11 -7.99
C HIS A 419 -19.49 18.15 -6.97
N ILE A 420 -19.79 18.67 -5.78
CA ILE A 420 -19.06 18.33 -4.55
C ILE A 420 -19.88 17.26 -3.83
N ILE A 421 -19.22 16.17 -3.40
CA ILE A 421 -19.82 15.15 -2.52
C ILE A 421 -19.31 15.37 -1.10
N ARG A 422 -20.20 15.78 -0.20
CA ARG A 422 -19.92 15.93 1.23
C ARG A 422 -20.48 14.74 2.01
N LYS A 423 -19.63 14.03 2.76
CA LYS A 423 -20.01 12.96 3.70
C LYS A 423 -19.71 13.41 5.14
N GLU A 424 -19.99 12.53 6.09
CA GLU A 424 -19.65 12.69 7.51
C GLU A 424 -18.13 12.85 7.75
N ARG A 425 -17.33 12.03 7.05
CA ARG A 425 -15.87 11.90 7.23
C ARG A 425 -15.06 12.26 5.97
N ALA A 426 -15.72 12.72 4.91
CA ALA A 426 -15.13 12.91 3.60
C ALA A 426 -15.68 14.15 2.89
N VAL A 427 -14.88 14.73 2.00
CA VAL A 427 -15.36 15.60 0.91
C VAL A 427 -14.65 15.25 -0.39
N GLY A 428 -15.34 15.29 -1.53
CA GLY A 428 -14.73 15.05 -2.84
C GLY A 428 -15.29 15.94 -3.94
N LEU A 429 -14.48 16.19 -4.96
CA LEU A 429 -14.78 17.00 -6.12
C LEU A 429 -14.85 16.12 -7.36
N ILE A 430 -16.01 16.15 -8.05
CA ILE A 430 -16.22 15.44 -9.32
C ILE A 430 -16.14 16.45 -10.48
N PRO A 431 -15.21 16.26 -11.45
CA PRO A 431 -15.13 17.06 -12.67
C PRO A 431 -16.40 17.05 -13.52
N GLY A 432 -16.68 18.19 -14.18
CA GLY A 432 -17.76 18.38 -15.16
C GLY A 432 -17.52 17.67 -16.49
N ALA A 433 -16.26 17.38 -16.81
CA ALA A 433 -15.82 16.62 -17.97
C ALA A 433 -14.56 15.82 -17.61
N PRO A 434 -14.23 14.73 -18.33
CA PRO A 434 -12.96 14.02 -18.14
C PRO A 434 -11.76 14.97 -18.24
N THR A 435 -10.78 14.79 -17.35
CA THR A 435 -9.56 15.59 -17.28
C THR A 435 -8.33 14.68 -17.20
N ILE A 436 -7.14 15.26 -17.33
CA ILE A 436 -5.86 14.53 -17.24
C ILE A 436 -5.46 14.29 -15.78
N TYR A 437 -4.70 13.23 -15.54
CA TYR A 437 -4.27 12.77 -14.21
C TYR A 437 -3.56 13.89 -13.42
N GLU A 438 -2.73 14.67 -14.12
CA GLU A 438 -1.94 15.78 -13.61
C GLU A 438 -2.79 16.89 -12.96
N VAL A 439 -4.03 17.11 -13.43
CA VAL A 439 -4.97 18.11 -12.88
C VAL A 439 -5.61 17.62 -11.58
N LEU A 440 -5.81 16.31 -11.44
CA LEU A 440 -6.33 15.70 -10.21
C LEU A 440 -5.22 15.56 -9.15
N GLU A 441 -3.96 15.32 -9.56
CA GLU A 441 -2.79 15.41 -8.67
C GLU A 441 -2.60 16.83 -8.13
N GLU A 442 -2.59 17.86 -8.98
CA GLU A 442 -2.46 19.27 -8.56
C GLU A 442 -3.56 19.65 -7.54
N LEU A 443 -4.78 19.16 -7.72
CA LEU A 443 -5.88 19.30 -6.74
C LEU A 443 -5.55 18.61 -5.41
N ALA A 444 -5.21 17.32 -5.42
CA ALA A 444 -4.93 16.55 -4.21
C ALA A 444 -3.72 17.12 -3.45
N ILE A 445 -2.61 17.38 -4.15
CA ILE A 445 -1.37 17.91 -3.59
C ILE A 445 -1.58 19.34 -3.05
N THR A 446 -2.40 20.17 -3.70
CA THR A 446 -2.72 21.50 -3.15
C THR A 446 -3.40 21.39 -1.78
N VAL A 447 -4.32 20.42 -1.59
CA VAL A 447 -4.94 20.18 -0.28
C VAL A 447 -3.92 19.63 0.72
N GLN A 448 -3.08 18.65 0.33
CA GLN A 448 -2.02 18.10 1.20
C GLN A 448 -1.09 19.20 1.75
N GLN A 449 -0.64 20.10 0.87
CA GLN A 449 0.30 21.17 1.24
C GLN A 449 -0.37 22.28 2.07
N GLN A 450 -1.61 22.69 1.74
CA GLN A 450 -2.26 23.81 2.44
C GLN A 450 -3.02 23.42 3.71
N LEU A 451 -3.25 22.13 3.96
CA LEU A 451 -3.82 21.61 5.23
C LEU A 451 -2.78 20.93 6.13
N VAL A 452 -1.48 21.14 5.91
CA VAL A 452 -0.41 20.50 6.73
C VAL A 452 -0.56 20.74 8.24
N ASP A 453 -1.09 21.91 8.65
CA ASP A 453 -1.37 22.28 10.05
C ASP A 453 -2.81 21.93 10.50
N ALA A 454 -3.49 20.99 9.83
CA ALA A 454 -4.84 20.56 10.19
C ALA A 454 -4.91 19.98 11.64
N PRO A 455 -5.99 20.24 12.39
CA PRO A 455 -6.15 19.72 13.75
C PRO A 455 -6.33 18.19 13.83
N LEU A 456 -6.57 17.53 12.68
CA LEU A 456 -6.75 16.09 12.56
C LEU A 456 -5.98 15.55 11.35
N PRO A 457 -5.52 14.28 11.40
CA PRO A 457 -4.98 13.62 10.22
C PRO A 457 -6.06 13.51 9.12
N PHE A 458 -5.62 13.57 7.86
CA PHE A 458 -6.46 13.42 6.68
C PHE A 458 -5.67 12.74 5.56
N CYS A 459 -6.37 12.34 4.51
CA CYS A 459 -5.78 11.87 3.26
C CYS A 459 -6.51 12.55 2.10
N ALA A 460 -5.79 13.35 1.32
CA ALA A 460 -6.27 13.95 0.08
C ALA A 460 -5.62 13.22 -1.10
N PHE A 461 -6.42 12.61 -2.00
CA PHE A 461 -5.90 11.70 -3.02
C PHE A 461 -6.68 11.78 -4.34
N ASN A 462 -6.00 11.34 -5.41
CA ASN A 462 -6.51 11.29 -6.78
C ASN A 462 -7.18 9.95 -7.09
N GLY A 463 -8.52 9.94 -7.18
CA GLY A 463 -9.33 8.77 -7.53
C GLY A 463 -9.33 8.41 -9.01
N GLY A 464 -8.49 9.06 -9.84
CA GLY A 464 -8.37 8.81 -11.29
C GLY A 464 -9.47 9.44 -12.13
N GLY A 465 -10.70 9.53 -11.60
CA GLY A 465 -11.82 10.29 -12.18
C GLY A 465 -12.27 11.49 -11.33
N ASP A 466 -11.88 11.54 -10.06
CA ASP A 466 -12.24 12.57 -9.07
C ASP A 466 -11.09 12.78 -8.05
N VAL A 467 -11.29 13.70 -7.10
CA VAL A 467 -10.38 13.91 -5.97
C VAL A 467 -11.18 13.87 -4.68
N PHE A 468 -10.73 13.06 -3.72
CA PHE A 468 -11.36 12.93 -2.41
C PHE A 468 -10.39 13.32 -1.27
N VAL A 469 -10.97 13.79 -0.18
CA VAL A 469 -10.29 14.18 1.05
C VAL A 469 -11.04 13.57 2.22
N ASP A 470 -10.48 12.49 2.77
CA ASP A 470 -11.01 11.78 3.94
C ASP A 470 -10.32 12.26 5.23
N VAL A 471 -11.05 12.34 6.34
CA VAL A 471 -10.48 12.54 7.69
C VAL A 471 -10.01 11.20 8.23
N GLY A 472 -8.72 11.10 8.56
CA GLY A 472 -8.01 9.85 8.76
C GLY A 472 -7.18 9.43 7.55
N ASN A 473 -6.57 8.23 7.60
CA ASN A 473 -5.81 7.62 6.50
C ASN A 473 -5.67 6.11 6.74
N LYS A 474 -5.24 5.35 5.70
CA LYS A 474 -5.12 3.88 5.77
C LYS A 474 -4.21 3.42 6.91
N SER A 475 -3.11 4.12 7.19
CA SER A 475 -2.16 3.77 8.27
C SER A 475 -2.83 3.71 9.65
N LEU A 476 -3.67 4.69 9.98
CA LEU A 476 -4.47 4.69 11.22
C LEU A 476 -5.48 3.55 11.27
N GLY A 477 -6.06 3.18 10.11
CA GLY A 477 -6.98 2.06 9.98
C GLY A 477 -6.29 0.72 10.22
N LEU A 478 -5.13 0.52 9.60
CA LEU A 478 -4.29 -0.66 9.79
C LEU A 478 -3.76 -0.77 11.22
N GLU A 479 -3.32 0.34 11.84
CA GLU A 479 -2.90 0.34 13.24
C GLU A 479 -4.06 -0.05 14.17
N ALA A 480 -5.24 0.56 14.01
CA ALA A 480 -6.43 0.23 14.78
C ALA A 480 -6.85 -1.24 14.59
N LEU A 481 -6.80 -1.75 13.35
CA LEU A 481 -7.10 -3.15 13.03
C LEU A 481 -6.07 -4.12 13.66
N MET A 482 -4.78 -3.81 13.60
CA MET A 482 -3.74 -4.62 14.24
C MET A 482 -3.87 -4.60 15.77
N GLN A 483 -4.18 -3.46 16.39
CA GLN A 483 -4.51 -3.38 17.82
C GLN A 483 -5.78 -4.19 18.17
N TYR A 484 -6.83 -4.13 17.33
CA TYR A 484 -8.05 -4.91 17.50
C TYR A 484 -7.80 -6.43 17.40
N LEU A 485 -7.01 -6.87 16.43
CA LEU A 485 -6.68 -8.29 16.24
C LEU A 485 -5.54 -8.78 17.15
N LYS A 486 -4.83 -7.86 17.82
CA LYS A 486 -3.63 -8.09 18.66
C LYS A 486 -2.40 -8.59 17.91
N PHE A 487 -2.14 -8.05 16.72
CA PHE A 487 -0.95 -8.34 15.93
C PHE A 487 0.07 -7.22 15.98
N THR A 488 1.34 -7.54 15.72
CA THR A 488 2.42 -6.56 15.59
C THR A 488 2.65 -6.17 14.12
N PRO A 489 3.25 -5.00 13.83
CA PRO A 489 3.68 -4.61 12.47
C PRO A 489 4.44 -5.68 11.67
N SER A 490 5.28 -6.46 12.33
CA SER A 490 6.04 -7.59 11.77
C SER A 490 5.21 -8.84 11.42
N GLN A 491 3.93 -8.84 11.78
CA GLN A 491 2.96 -9.88 11.44
C GLN A 491 1.91 -9.39 10.42
N GLY A 492 1.97 -8.12 10.04
CA GLY A 492 1.10 -7.47 9.06
C GLY A 492 1.79 -7.28 7.71
N LEU A 493 1.03 -7.53 6.64
CA LEU A 493 1.40 -7.19 5.27
C LEU A 493 0.24 -6.41 4.62
N HIS A 494 0.55 -5.33 3.91
CA HIS A 494 -0.41 -4.59 3.09
C HIS A 494 -0.09 -4.76 1.61
N VAL A 495 -1.12 -4.76 0.76
CA VAL A 495 -1.01 -4.80 -0.71
C VAL A 495 -1.83 -3.65 -1.26
N GLY A 496 -1.23 -2.82 -2.10
CA GLY A 496 -1.84 -1.61 -2.68
C GLY A 496 -1.10 -1.11 -3.92
N ASP A 497 -1.67 -0.15 -4.66
CA ASP A 497 -1.07 0.41 -5.89
C ASP A 497 -0.63 1.88 -5.78
N ARG A 498 -1.10 2.62 -4.77
CA ARG A 498 -0.88 4.07 -4.61
C ARG A 498 0.15 4.39 -3.52
N PHE A 499 1.37 3.88 -3.70
CA PHE A 499 2.54 4.16 -2.84
C PHE A 499 3.40 5.36 -3.28
N THR A 500 2.90 6.20 -4.18
CA THR A 500 3.55 7.44 -4.64
C THR A 500 3.63 8.50 -3.53
N GLU A 501 4.29 9.64 -3.78
CA GLU A 501 4.39 10.73 -2.79
C GLU A 501 3.00 11.28 -2.39
N SER A 502 2.06 11.30 -3.33
CA SER A 502 0.68 11.76 -3.14
C SER A 502 -0.35 10.65 -2.86
N GLY A 503 0.07 9.38 -2.92
CA GLY A 503 -0.83 8.22 -2.90
C GLY A 503 -1.30 7.82 -1.49
N ASN A 504 -2.53 7.30 -1.40
CA ASN A 504 -3.17 7.02 -0.11
C ASN A 504 -2.65 5.75 0.59
N ASP A 505 -2.00 4.82 -0.11
CA ASP A 505 -1.30 3.68 0.52
C ASP A 505 0.02 4.09 1.16
N SER A 506 0.62 5.21 0.73
CA SER A 506 1.99 5.62 1.08
C SER A 506 2.24 5.63 2.60
N ALA A 507 1.27 6.12 3.38
CA ALA A 507 1.36 6.18 4.84
C ALA A 507 1.33 4.80 5.54
N THR A 508 0.87 3.72 4.90
CA THR A 508 0.82 2.38 5.51
C THR A 508 2.21 1.79 5.78
N ARG A 509 3.23 2.28 5.05
CA ARG A 509 4.65 1.94 5.23
C ARG A 509 5.19 2.22 6.63
N ASP A 510 4.56 3.13 7.38
CA ASP A 510 4.93 3.41 8.77
C ASP A 510 4.30 2.44 9.79
N CYS A 511 3.32 1.62 9.38
CA CYS A 511 2.57 0.72 10.27
C CYS A 511 2.82 -0.79 10.01
N CYS A 512 3.13 -1.21 8.78
CA CYS A 512 3.43 -2.61 8.46
C CYS A 512 4.28 -2.76 7.18
N SER A 513 4.64 -4.00 6.85
CA SER A 513 5.33 -4.32 5.58
C SER A 513 4.36 -4.17 4.39
N ILE A 514 4.85 -3.82 3.20
CA ILE A 514 3.99 -3.56 2.03
C ILE A 514 4.44 -4.32 0.77
N LEU A 515 3.48 -4.67 -0.09
CA LEU A 515 3.69 -5.06 -1.48
C LEU A 515 3.07 -3.97 -2.37
N TRP A 516 3.85 -3.41 -3.28
CA TRP A 516 3.38 -2.41 -4.23
C TRP A 516 3.08 -3.06 -5.57
N VAL A 517 1.80 -3.27 -5.86
CA VAL A 517 1.31 -3.80 -7.14
C VAL A 517 0.96 -2.67 -8.12
N ALA A 518 0.82 -2.98 -9.41
CA ALA A 518 0.43 -2.02 -10.44
C ALA A 518 -0.88 -2.39 -11.16
N ASN A 519 -1.50 -3.51 -10.78
CA ASN A 519 -2.74 -4.11 -11.28
C ASN A 519 -3.08 -5.41 -10.50
N PRO A 520 -4.30 -5.97 -10.65
CA PRO A 520 -4.68 -7.25 -10.02
C PRO A 520 -3.85 -8.46 -10.47
N GLU A 521 -3.24 -8.45 -11.66
CA GLU A 521 -2.40 -9.56 -12.13
C GLU A 521 -1.10 -9.69 -11.34
N GLU A 522 -0.45 -8.58 -10.96
CA GLU A 522 0.67 -8.61 -10.02
C GLU A 522 0.24 -9.07 -8.61
N THR A 523 -1.00 -8.77 -8.19
CA THR A 523 -1.58 -9.30 -6.94
C THR A 523 -1.77 -10.81 -6.99
N ASP A 524 -2.33 -11.35 -8.09
CA ASP A 524 -2.51 -12.79 -8.32
C ASP A 524 -1.17 -13.54 -8.24
N PHE A 525 -0.13 -12.98 -8.87
CA PHE A 525 1.23 -13.50 -8.84
C PHE A 525 1.84 -13.49 -7.42
N LEU A 526 1.91 -12.32 -6.76
CA LEU A 526 2.61 -12.18 -5.47
C LEU A 526 1.90 -12.95 -4.35
N VAL A 527 0.56 -13.04 -4.36
CA VAL A 527 -0.17 -13.82 -3.37
C VAL A 527 -0.02 -15.33 -3.62
N SER A 528 0.11 -15.77 -4.87
CA SER A 528 0.45 -17.16 -5.21
C SER A 528 1.82 -17.56 -4.65
N MET A 529 2.83 -16.72 -4.84
CA MET A 529 4.18 -16.89 -4.27
C MET A 529 4.12 -16.91 -2.73
N LEU A 530 3.44 -15.94 -2.11
CA LEU A 530 3.29 -15.87 -0.66
C LEU A 530 2.59 -17.12 -0.08
N LEU A 531 1.60 -17.68 -0.78
CA LEU A 531 0.95 -18.93 -0.39
C LEU A 531 1.85 -20.16 -0.52
N LYS A 532 2.79 -20.19 -1.48
CA LYS A 532 3.84 -21.21 -1.57
C LYS A 532 4.77 -21.14 -0.35
N ASP A 533 5.25 -19.95 0.00
CA ASP A 533 6.20 -19.74 1.09
C ASP A 533 5.58 -19.97 2.48
N ILE A 534 4.31 -19.58 2.67
CA ILE A 534 3.55 -19.87 3.89
C ILE A 534 3.35 -21.39 4.08
N ARG A 535 3.29 -22.17 2.99
CA ARG A 535 3.22 -23.65 3.07
C ARG A 535 4.60 -24.22 3.36
N ALA A 536 5.64 -23.79 2.66
CA ALA A 536 7.02 -24.26 2.86
C ALA A 536 7.53 -24.02 4.29
N SER A 537 7.39 -22.79 4.79
CA SER A 537 7.80 -22.40 6.16
C SER A 537 7.05 -23.12 7.29
N ARG A 538 5.97 -23.85 6.98
CA ARG A 538 5.19 -24.66 7.93
C ARG A 538 5.27 -26.16 7.68
N ALA A 539 5.87 -26.57 6.55
CA ALA A 539 6.18 -27.96 6.24
C ALA A 539 7.55 -28.38 6.80
N GLN A 540 8.44 -27.42 7.07
CA GLN A 540 9.70 -27.66 7.79
C GLN A 540 9.40 -28.23 9.20
N PRO A 541 9.87 -29.45 9.54
CA PRO A 541 9.73 -30.00 10.88
C PRO A 541 10.50 -29.16 11.90
N TYR A 542 9.97 -29.08 13.12
CA TYR A 542 10.72 -28.56 14.26
C TYR A 542 11.86 -29.53 14.58
N ILE A 543 13.10 -29.13 14.30
CA ILE A 543 14.31 -29.83 14.76
C ILE A 543 14.67 -29.22 16.11
N GLU A 544 14.69 -30.06 17.15
CA GLU A 544 15.06 -29.69 18.54
C GLU A 544 16.56 -29.43 18.72
#